data_AF-A0A3D3JZ59-F1
#
_entry.id   AF-A0A3D3JZ59-F1
#
_cell.length_a   1.000
_cell.length_b   1.000
_cell.length_c   1.000
_cell.angle_alpha   90.00
_cell.angle_beta   90.00
_cell.angle_gamma   90.00
#
_symmetry.space_group_name_H-M   'P 1'
#
loop_
_entity.id
_entity.type
_entity.pdbx_description
1 polymer ?
#
loop_
_entity_poly.entity_id
_entity_poly.type
_entity_poly.pdbx_seq_one_letter_code
_entity_poly.pdbx_strand_id
1 'polypeptide(L)'
;MHFSERFTEVIIHNIKRGREQGYYRDDFDERLYGKMFFQLIMSYDSSPFFNTEEIDRTHFNNEAMKFFLYAITTEKGKNYLRKVVCKFETF
;
A
#
# COMPACT_ATOMS: atom_id res chain seq x y z
N MET A 1 -11.49 10.26 -17.25
CA MET A 1 -11.10 9.80 -15.89
C MET A 1 -9.63 9.49 -15.92
N HIS A 2 -8.84 10.22 -15.13
CA HIS A 2 -7.38 10.09 -15.09
C HIS A 2 -6.98 8.80 -14.37
N PHE A 3 -5.82 8.22 -14.72
CA PHE A 3 -5.30 6.99 -14.10
C PHE A 3 -5.23 7.07 -12.57
N SER A 4 -4.83 8.22 -12.04
CA SER A 4 -4.76 8.51 -10.61
C SER A 4 -6.10 8.34 -9.89
N GLU A 5 -7.20 8.77 -10.52
CA GLU A 5 -8.55 8.67 -9.96
C GLU A 5 -8.97 7.20 -9.85
N ARG A 6 -8.82 6.44 -10.95
CA ARG A 6 -9.15 5.01 -10.99
C ARG A 6 -8.35 4.21 -9.97
N PHE A 7 -7.05 4.47 -9.88
CA PHE A 7 -6.18 3.77 -8.94
C PHE A 7 -6.62 4.04 -7.50
N THR A 8 -6.84 5.31 -7.16
CA THR A 8 -7.24 5.70 -5.80
C THR A 8 -8.60 5.13 -5.43
N GLU A 9 -9.56 5.06 -6.36
CA GLU A 9 -10.87 4.42 -6.14
C GLU A 9 -10.76 2.94 -5.79
N VAL A 10 -9.90 2.18 -6.48
CA VAL A 10 -9.65 0.77 -6.17
C VAL A 10 -9.09 0.62 -4.76
N ILE A 11 -8.13 1.48 -4.37
CA ILE A 11 -7.57 1.48 -3.02
C ILE A 11 -8.63 1.79 -1.97
N ILE A 12 -9.45 2.82 -2.19
CA ILE A 12 -10.56 3.20 -1.29
C ILE A 12 -11.54 2.04 -1.13
N HIS A 13 -11.93 1.39 -2.23
CA HIS A 13 -12.84 0.24 -2.19
C HIS A 13 -12.26 -0.91 -1.34
N ASN A 14 -10.98 -1.21 -1.52
CA ASN A 14 -10.29 -2.25 -0.74
C ASN A 14 -10.18 -1.88 0.74
N ILE A 15 -9.92 -0.61 1.07
CA ILE A 15 -9.88 -0.15 2.47
C ILE A 15 -11.25 -0.37 3.13
N LYS A 16 -12.34 0.06 2.47
CA LYS A 16 -13.70 -0.11 2.99
C LYS A 16 -14.05 -1.58 3.23
N ARG A 17 -13.78 -2.44 2.25
CA ARG A 17 -14.00 -3.88 2.40
C ARG A 17 -13.17 -4.49 3.53
N GLY A 18 -11.90 -4.09 3.67
CA GLY A 18 -11.06 -4.60 4.76
C GLY A 18 -11.49 -4.10 6.14
N ARG A 19 -12.11 -2.92 6.24
CA ARG A 19 -12.75 -2.44 7.48
C ARG A 19 -13.98 -3.28 7.84
N GLU A 20 -14.86 -3.53 6.87
CA GLU A 20 -16.03 -4.41 7.05
C GLU A 20 -15.62 -5.81 7.54
N GLN A 21 -14.46 -6.29 7.12
CA GLN A 21 -13.90 -7.57 7.53
C GLN A 21 -13.07 -7.52 8.83
N GLY A 22 -12.83 -6.33 9.39
CA GLY A 22 -12.00 -6.10 10.59
C GLY A 22 -10.50 -6.27 10.37
N TYR A 23 -10.03 -6.30 9.12
CA TYR A 23 -8.61 -6.40 8.78
C TYR A 23 -7.90 -5.04 8.76
N TYR A 24 -8.62 -3.96 8.44
CA TYR A 24 -8.07 -2.61 8.39
C TYR A 24 -8.69 -1.71 9.45
N ARG A 25 -7.92 -0.75 9.96
CA ARG A 25 -8.36 0.23 10.95
C ARG A 25 -9.38 1.20 10.34
N ASP A 26 -10.24 1.74 11.19
CA ASP A 26 -11.28 2.71 10.89
C ASP A 26 -10.95 4.14 11.37
N ASP A 27 -9.75 4.33 11.94
CA ASP A 27 -9.27 5.56 12.57
C ASP A 27 -8.59 6.55 11.61
N PHE A 28 -8.80 6.41 10.29
CA PHE A 28 -8.17 7.27 9.29
C PHE A 28 -9.09 7.55 8.08
N ASP A 29 -8.83 8.62 7.33
CA ASP A 29 -9.54 8.93 6.09
C ASP A 29 -8.98 8.08 4.93
N GLU A 30 -9.81 7.16 4.40
CA GLU A 30 -9.40 6.29 3.30
C GLU A 30 -9.09 7.04 2.00
N ARG A 31 -9.69 8.21 1.78
CA ARG A 31 -9.46 9.03 0.59
C ARG A 31 -8.09 9.68 0.66
N LEU A 32 -7.71 10.21 1.82
CA LEU A 32 -6.38 10.80 2.03
C LEU A 32 -5.30 9.72 1.94
N TYR A 33 -5.50 8.58 2.60
CA TYR A 33 -4.55 7.47 2.58
C TYR A 33 -4.38 6.88 1.17
N GLY A 34 -5.46 6.76 0.39
CA GLY A 34 -5.39 6.32 -1.00
C GLY A 34 -4.53 7.25 -1.87
N LYS A 35 -4.68 8.57 -1.70
CA LYS A 35 -3.86 9.57 -2.40
C LYS A 35 -2.40 9.54 -1.94
N MET A 36 -2.15 9.42 -0.64
CA MET A 36 -0.79 9.30 -0.10
C MET A 36 -0.08 8.07 -0.65
N PHE A 37 -0.77 6.92 -0.71
CA PHE A 37 -0.20 5.70 -1.27
C PHE A 37 0.09 5.84 -2.77
N PHE A 38 -0.84 6.40 -3.55
CA PHE A 38 -0.61 6.69 -4.96
C PHE A 38 0.60 7.61 -5.16
N GLN A 39 0.71 8.69 -4.37
CA GLN A 39 1.85 9.60 -4.45
C GLN A 39 3.17 8.87 -4.15
N LEU A 40 3.18 8.00 -3.13
CA LEU A 40 4.37 7.23 -2.74
C LEU A 40 4.86 6.33 -3.88
N ILE A 41 4.00 5.51 -4.48
CA ILE A 41 4.40 4.60 -5.56
C ILE A 41 4.82 5.34 -6.84
N MET A 42 4.22 6.51 -7.12
CA MET A 42 4.57 7.33 -8.27
C MET A 42 5.86 8.14 -8.05
N SER A 43 6.29 8.32 -6.80
CA SER A 43 7.46 9.14 -6.47
C SER A 43 8.79 8.53 -6.90
N TYR A 44 8.84 7.23 -7.21
CA TYR A 44 10.08 6.52 -7.53
C TYR A 44 10.95 7.26 -8.57
N ASP A 45 10.39 7.65 -9.71
CA ASP A 45 11.14 8.31 -10.79
C ASP A 45 11.44 9.79 -10.57
N SER A 46 10.73 10.41 -9.63
CA SER A 46 10.77 11.87 -9.43
C SER A 46 11.46 12.26 -8.13
N SER A 47 11.82 11.28 -7.31
CA SER A 47 12.45 11.50 -6.02
C SER A 47 13.94 11.83 -6.20
N PRO A 48 14.43 12.97 -5.69
CA PRO A 48 15.86 13.22 -5.63
C PRO A 48 16.54 12.44 -4.50
N PHE A 49 15.78 11.71 -3.68
CA PHE A 49 16.26 10.98 -2.51
C PHE A 49 16.57 9.50 -2.80
N PHE A 50 15.82 8.88 -3.72
CA PHE A 50 16.04 7.47 -4.09
C PHE A 50 17.05 7.40 -5.24
N ASN A 51 18.17 6.70 -5.02
CA ASN A 51 19.07 6.36 -6.09
C ASN A 51 18.50 5.16 -6.88
N THR A 52 17.98 5.43 -8.07
CA THR A 52 17.37 4.42 -8.95
C THR A 52 18.39 3.43 -9.55
N GLU A 53 19.69 3.68 -9.39
CA GLU A 53 20.75 2.73 -9.76
C GLU A 53 20.98 1.68 -8.66
N GLU A 54 20.61 1.99 -7.41
CA GLU A 54 20.80 1.11 -6.24
C GLU A 54 19.53 0.35 -5.86
N ILE A 55 18.37 0.99 -6.01
CA ILE A 55 17.07 0.44 -5.62
C ILE A 55 16.25 0.25 -6.87
N ASP A 56 15.91 -0.99 -7.20
CA ASP A 56 15.04 -1.26 -8.33
C ASP A 56 13.58 -0.85 -8.03
N ARG A 57 12.86 -0.45 -9.08
CA ARG A 57 11.47 -0.01 -8.99
C ARG A 57 10.56 -1.05 -8.35
N THR A 58 10.75 -2.32 -8.67
CA THR A 58 9.90 -3.40 -8.18
C THR A 58 10.09 -3.55 -6.68
N HIS A 59 11.33 -3.54 -6.21
CA HIS A 59 11.67 -3.56 -4.80
C HIS A 59 11.10 -2.34 -4.06
N PHE A 60 11.29 -1.14 -4.59
CA PHE A 60 10.70 0.08 -4.02
C PHE A 60 9.18 -0.03 -3.87
N ASN A 61 8.48 -0.43 -4.93
CA ASN A 61 7.02 -0.56 -4.91
C ASN A 61 6.55 -1.65 -3.94
N ASN A 62 7.29 -2.74 -3.82
CA ASN A 62 7.01 -3.81 -2.86
C ASN A 62 7.14 -3.30 -1.41
N GLU A 63 8.21 -2.56 -1.11
CA GLU A 63 8.40 -1.97 0.22
C GLU A 63 7.39 -0.87 0.52
N ALA A 64 7.04 -0.03 -0.46
CA ALA A 64 5.97 0.97 -0.33
C ALA A 64 4.61 0.31 -0.03
N MET A 65 4.29 -0.81 -0.69
CA MET A 65 3.09 -1.59 -0.43
C MET A 65 3.10 -2.19 0.99
N LYS A 66 4.21 -2.80 1.41
CA LYS A 66 4.35 -3.33 2.79
C LYS A 66 4.17 -2.22 3.81
N PHE A 67 4.86 -1.10 3.64
CA PHE A 67 4.75 0.09 4.49
C PHE A 67 3.28 0.53 4.62
N PHE A 68 2.57 0.68 3.50
CA PHE A 68 1.17 1.05 3.49
C PHE A 68 0.28 0.02 4.20
N LEU A 69 0.45 -1.27 3.94
CA LEU A 69 -0.34 -2.34 4.56
C LEU A 69 -0.12 -2.41 6.08
N TYR A 70 1.12 -2.28 6.55
CA TYR A 70 1.40 -2.23 7.99
C TYR A 70 0.82 -0.97 8.64
N ALA A 71 0.73 0.14 7.90
CA ALA A 71 0.14 1.38 8.40
C ALA A 71 -1.38 1.29 8.59
N ILE A 72 -2.10 0.48 7.82
CA ILE A 72 -3.57 0.43 7.84
C ILE A 72 -4.17 -0.81 8.52
N THR A 73 -3.37 -1.84 8.79
CA THR A 73 -3.89 -3.13 9.33
C THR A 73 -4.15 -3.09 10.84
N THR A 74 -5.21 -3.79 11.26
CA THR A 74 -5.43 -4.16 12.67
C THR A 74 -4.51 -5.31 13.08
N GLU A 75 -4.50 -5.73 14.35
CA GLU A 75 -3.78 -6.95 14.75
C GLU A 75 -4.28 -8.21 14.01
N LYS A 76 -5.60 -8.30 13.76
CA LYS A 76 -6.18 -9.34 12.89
C LYS A 76 -5.63 -9.25 11.47
N GLY A 77 -5.55 -8.04 10.91
CA GLY A 77 -4.93 -7.74 9.62
C GLY A 77 -3.46 -8.17 9.54
N LYS A 78 -2.65 -7.78 10.52
CA LYS A 78 -1.23 -8.14 10.61
C LYS A 78 -1.02 -9.65 10.68
N ASN A 79 -1.84 -10.35 11.47
CA ASN A 79 -1.79 -11.80 11.57
C ASN A 79 -2.15 -12.50 10.25
N TYR A 80 -3.08 -11.94 9.47
CA TYR A 80 -3.36 -12.43 8.11
C TYR A 80 -2.20 -12.11 7.16
N LEU A 81 -1.70 -10.87 7.19
CA LEU A 81 -0.61 -10.40 6.33
C LEU A 81 0.64 -11.26 6.48
N ARG A 82 1.05 -11.62 7.71
CA ARG A 82 2.19 -12.53 7.95
C ARG A 82 2.03 -13.88 7.25
N LYS A 83 0.82 -14.44 7.21
CA LYS A 83 0.55 -15.73 6.54
C LYS A 83 0.60 -15.63 5.02
N VAL A 84 0.37 -14.44 4.48
CA VAL A 84 0.37 -14.18 3.04
C VAL A 84 1.77 -13.77 2.58
N VAL A 85 2.44 -12.87 3.29
CA VAL A 85 3.80 -12.40 2.97
C VAL A 85 4.83 -13.51 3.09
N CYS A 86 4.74 -14.41 4.09
CA CYS A 86 5.62 -15.60 4.15
C CYS A 86 5.47 -16.55 2.95
N LYS A 87 4.43 -16.41 2.11
CA LYS A 87 4.31 -17.18 0.85
C LYS A 87 4.95 -16.48 -0.35
N PHE A 88 5.19 -15.17 -0.26
CA PHE A 88 5.81 -14.39 -1.33
C PHE A 88 7.34 -14.35 -1.24
N GLU A 89 7.94 -14.79 -0.12
CA GLU A 89 9.39 -14.93 0.05
C GLU A 89 9.96 -16.27 -0.49
N THR A 90 9.11 -17.14 -1.06
CA THR A 90 9.49 -18.45 -1.62
C THR A 90 9.58 -18.51 -3.15
N PHE A 91 9.72 -17.37 -3.84
CA PHE A 91 9.92 -17.31 -5.29
C PHE A 91 11.19 -16.55 -5.67
#